data_AF-A0A7S2B2P8-F1
#
_entry.id   AF-A0A7S2B2P8-F1
#
_cell.length_a   1.000
_cell.length_b   1.000
_cell.length_c   1.000
_cell.angle_alpha   90.00
_cell.angle_beta   90.00
_cell.angle_gamma   90.00
#
_symmetry.space_group_name_H-M   'P 1'
#
loop_
_entity.id
_entity.type
_entity.pdbx_description
1 polymer ?
#
loop_
_entity_poly.entity_id
_entity_poly.type
_entity_poly.pdbx_seq_one_letter_code
_entity_poly.pdbx_strand_id
1 'polypeptide(L)'
;MLRLQKQSFYSMLSRCLLVLGCLGAVHSFDDVLRAQLKEPRHHLTASSPAGIRDVLNEQLAYLAPQAKPCAEFNLESLHELLEGIFGMRSDDIVGIYNETDGRAARHHDHYDLRAEHSQEKAFVTAHPEAHSALRDSKCFEAAMQWVHHLSDTAPAEW
;
A
#
# COMPACT_ATOMS: atom_id res chain seq x y z
N MET A 1 -14.26 69.46 -42.28
CA MET A 1 -13.39 68.41 -41.72
C MET A 1 -13.83 68.12 -40.29
N LEU A 2 -14.68 67.10 -40.07
CA LEU A 2 -15.10 66.67 -38.73
C LEU A 2 -14.11 65.63 -38.18
N ARG A 3 -13.47 65.93 -37.04
CA ARG A 3 -12.71 64.96 -36.24
C ARG A 3 -13.66 64.36 -35.21
N LEU A 4 -13.97 63.07 -35.36
CA LEU A 4 -14.70 62.27 -34.37
C LEU A 4 -13.72 61.75 -33.31
N GLN A 5 -14.01 62.07 -32.05
CA GLN A 5 -13.45 61.43 -30.86
C GLN A 5 -13.83 59.94 -30.83
N LYS A 6 -12.90 59.07 -30.41
CA LYS A 6 -13.23 57.85 -29.65
C LYS A 6 -12.17 57.61 -28.58
N GLN A 7 -12.50 58.02 -27.36
CA GLN A 7 -11.94 57.46 -26.14
C GLN A 7 -12.61 56.11 -25.86
N SER A 8 -11.90 55.30 -25.06
CA SER A 8 -12.36 54.08 -24.37
C SER A 8 -12.16 52.76 -25.09
N PHE A 9 -11.03 52.12 -24.78
CA PHE A 9 -10.92 50.67 -24.63
C PHE A 9 -10.03 50.41 -23.40
N TYR A 10 -10.57 50.78 -22.24
CA TYR A 10 -10.01 50.34 -20.97
C TYR A 10 -10.16 48.82 -20.85
N SER A 11 -9.14 48.19 -20.27
CA SER A 11 -9.29 47.08 -19.34
C SER A 11 -9.96 45.82 -19.87
N MET A 12 -9.19 44.87 -20.43
CA MET A 12 -9.48 43.42 -20.33
C MET A 12 -8.33 42.55 -20.89
N LEU A 13 -7.11 42.69 -20.35
CA LEU A 13 -6.03 41.71 -20.59
C LEU A 13 -5.25 41.42 -19.30
N SER A 14 -5.97 41.38 -18.18
CA SER A 14 -5.48 40.83 -16.92
C SER A 14 -6.45 39.73 -16.54
N ARG A 15 -5.91 38.56 -16.17
CA ARG A 15 -6.60 37.32 -15.72
C ARG A 15 -6.85 36.25 -16.80
N CYS A 16 -5.76 35.65 -17.29
CA CYS A 16 -5.77 34.25 -17.74
C CYS A 16 -4.47 33.53 -17.30
N LEU A 17 -4.12 33.67 -16.01
CA LEU A 17 -3.22 32.75 -15.33
C LEU A 17 -4.05 32.01 -14.27
N LEU A 18 -4.89 31.09 -14.74
CA LEU A 18 -5.42 30.03 -13.90
C LEU A 18 -4.30 29.00 -13.76
N VAL A 19 -3.49 29.17 -12.70
CA VAL A 19 -2.67 28.11 -12.14
C VAL A 19 -3.64 27.08 -11.57
N LEU A 20 -4.04 26.10 -12.38
CA LEU A 20 -4.69 24.90 -11.86
C LEU A 20 -3.56 23.93 -11.46
N GLY A 21 -2.95 24.23 -10.32
CA GLY A 21 -2.06 23.31 -9.63
C GLY A 21 -2.88 22.19 -9.00
N CYS A 22 -3.35 21.24 -9.80
CA CYS A 22 -3.75 19.95 -9.29
C CYS A 22 -2.46 19.16 -9.05
N LEU A 23 -1.81 19.39 -7.90
CA LEU A 23 -0.91 18.40 -7.29
C LEU A 23 -1.77 17.25 -6.73
N GLY A 24 -2.56 16.61 -7.59
CA GLY A 24 -3.03 15.27 -7.30
C GLY A 24 -1.85 14.35 -7.60
N ALA A 25 -1.52 13.46 -6.67
CA ALA A 25 -0.54 12.41 -6.95
C ALA A 25 -0.99 11.69 -8.22
N VAL A 26 -0.25 11.91 -9.32
CA VAL A 26 -0.47 11.14 -10.54
C VAL A 26 0.03 9.76 -10.20
N HIS A 27 -0.90 8.85 -9.94
CA HIS A 27 -0.57 7.43 -9.78
C HIS A 27 0.18 6.98 -11.01
N SER A 28 1.23 6.18 -10.80
CA SER A 28 1.78 5.44 -11.91
C SER A 28 0.64 4.60 -12.51
N PHE A 29 0.58 4.54 -13.84
CA PHE A 29 -0.40 3.68 -14.50
C PHE A 29 -0.26 2.22 -14.02
N ASP A 30 0.98 1.83 -13.68
CA ASP A 30 1.31 0.51 -13.17
C ASP A 30 0.75 0.27 -11.77
N ASP A 31 0.72 1.27 -10.88
CA ASP A 31 0.08 1.20 -9.55
C ASP A 31 -1.42 0.88 -9.68
N VAL A 32 -2.11 1.56 -10.60
CA VAL A 32 -3.54 1.34 -10.85
C VAL A 32 -3.79 -0.04 -11.45
N LEU A 33 -2.97 -0.45 -12.43
CA LEU A 33 -3.09 -1.78 -13.03
C LEU A 33 -2.86 -2.88 -11.99
N ARG A 34 -1.81 -2.75 -11.16
CA ARG A 34 -1.52 -3.66 -10.05
C ARG A 34 -2.69 -3.71 -9.07
N ALA A 35 -3.28 -2.57 -8.74
CA ALA A 35 -4.44 -2.52 -7.85
C ALA A 35 -5.70 -3.19 -8.45
N GLN A 36 -5.88 -3.13 -9.77
CA GLN A 36 -7.03 -3.75 -10.44
C GLN A 36 -6.89 -5.27 -10.64
N LEU A 37 -5.68 -5.82 -10.60
CA LEU A 37 -5.45 -7.27 -10.72
C LEU A 37 -5.87 -8.00 -9.43
N LYS A 38 -7.10 -8.53 -9.43
CA LYS A 38 -7.68 -9.23 -8.29
C LYS A 38 -7.03 -10.57 -8.00
N GLU A 39 -6.78 -11.36 -9.04
CA GLU A 39 -6.27 -12.72 -8.91
C GLU A 39 -4.77 -12.76 -9.21
N PRO A 40 -3.96 -13.44 -8.37
CA PRO A 40 -2.57 -13.71 -8.69
C PRO A 40 -2.44 -14.55 -9.96
N ARG A 41 -1.35 -14.36 -10.70
CA ARG A 41 -1.03 -15.20 -11.86
C ARG A 41 -0.85 -16.65 -11.42
N HIS A 42 -1.10 -17.61 -12.30
CA HIS A 42 -1.05 -19.04 -11.95
C HIS A 42 0.26 -19.50 -11.28
N HIS A 43 1.42 -18.92 -11.63
CA HIS A 43 2.70 -19.27 -10.99
C HIS A 43 2.88 -18.65 -9.59
N LEU A 44 1.96 -17.79 -9.17
CA LEU A 44 1.92 -17.14 -7.86
C LEU A 44 0.82 -17.75 -6.96
N THR A 45 0.34 -18.95 -7.27
CA THR A 45 -0.68 -19.65 -6.49
C THR A 45 -0.13 -20.94 -5.89
N ALA A 46 -0.73 -21.37 -4.78
CA ALA A 46 -0.43 -22.62 -4.14
C ALA A 46 -1.69 -23.19 -3.45
N SER A 47 -1.70 -24.50 -3.22
CA SER A 47 -2.84 -25.24 -2.66
C SER A 47 -2.74 -25.49 -1.14
N SER A 48 -1.68 -25.02 -0.49
CA SER A 48 -1.48 -25.16 0.95
C SER A 48 -0.80 -23.94 1.55
N PRO A 49 -0.99 -23.65 2.85
CA PRO A 49 -0.30 -22.54 3.52
C PRO A 49 1.23 -22.61 3.39
N ALA A 50 1.81 -23.81 3.50
CA ALA A 50 3.25 -24.01 3.30
C ALA A 50 3.67 -23.66 1.85
N GLY A 51 2.89 -24.09 0.86
CA GLY A 51 3.14 -23.74 -0.54
C GLY A 51 2.99 -22.24 -0.81
N ILE A 52 2.04 -21.55 -0.16
CA ILE A 52 1.88 -20.09 -0.26
C ILE A 52 3.14 -19.40 0.28
N ARG A 53 3.64 -19.83 1.44
CA ARG A 53 4.88 -19.31 2.02
C ARG A 53 6.08 -19.54 1.10
N ASP A 54 6.18 -20.71 0.49
CA ASP A 54 7.31 -21.04 -0.38
C ASP A 54 7.30 -20.18 -1.66
N VAL A 55 6.14 -20.03 -2.31
CA VAL A 55 5.95 -19.13 -3.45
C VAL A 55 6.27 -17.68 -3.07
N LEU A 56 5.80 -17.23 -1.90
CA LEU A 56 6.06 -15.88 -1.42
C LEU A 56 7.56 -15.63 -1.20
N ASN A 57 8.26 -16.55 -0.53
CA ASN A 57 9.70 -16.43 -0.31
C ASN A 57 10.49 -16.39 -1.63
N GLU A 58 10.08 -17.19 -2.63
CA GLU A 58 10.69 -17.16 -3.97
C GLU A 58 10.52 -15.78 -4.62
N GLN A 59 9.33 -15.19 -4.56
CA GLN A 59 9.09 -13.85 -5.10
C GLN A 59 9.84 -12.77 -4.34
N LEU A 60 9.90 -12.85 -3.01
CA LEU A 60 10.67 -11.91 -2.20
C LEU A 60 12.15 -11.98 -2.53
N ALA A 61 12.72 -13.16 -2.70
CA ALA A 61 14.12 -13.31 -3.10
C ALA A 61 14.42 -12.68 -4.47
N TYR A 62 13.44 -12.67 -5.38
CA TYR A 62 13.57 -12.03 -6.70
C TYR A 62 13.40 -10.50 -6.64
N LEU A 63 12.36 -10.01 -5.96
CA LEU A 63 11.98 -8.60 -5.95
C LEU A 63 12.76 -7.76 -4.92
N ALA A 64 13.17 -8.40 -3.82
CA ALA A 64 13.88 -7.78 -2.71
C ALA A 64 14.96 -8.76 -2.19
N PRO A 65 16.12 -8.87 -2.85
CA PRO A 65 17.16 -9.84 -2.50
C PRO A 65 17.69 -9.76 -1.05
N GLN A 66 17.47 -8.63 -0.38
CA GLN A 66 17.78 -8.40 1.03
C GLN A 66 16.68 -8.88 2.00
N ALA A 67 15.51 -9.25 1.49
CA ALA A 67 14.41 -9.75 2.30
C ALA A 67 14.77 -11.11 2.90
N LYS A 68 14.39 -11.31 4.15
CA LYS A 68 14.55 -12.60 4.83
C LYS A 68 13.40 -13.52 4.44
N PRO A 69 13.60 -14.85 4.43
CA PRO A 69 12.50 -15.79 4.38
C PRO A 69 11.54 -15.60 5.57
N CYS A 70 10.23 -15.83 5.37
CA CYS A 70 9.23 -15.67 6.43
C CYS A 70 9.57 -16.42 7.73
N ALA A 71 10.24 -17.58 7.62
CA ALA A 71 10.61 -18.39 8.78
C ALA A 71 11.66 -17.75 9.70
N GLU A 72 12.43 -16.78 9.18
CA GLU A 72 13.49 -16.06 9.91
C GLU A 72 12.99 -14.80 10.61
N PHE A 73 11.77 -14.35 10.28
CA PHE A 73 11.13 -13.28 11.04
C PHE A 73 10.62 -13.80 12.39
N ASN A 74 10.67 -12.95 13.41
CA ASN A 74 9.87 -13.11 14.61
C ASN A 74 8.59 -12.27 14.48
N LEU A 75 7.60 -12.54 15.35
CA LEU A 75 6.31 -11.85 15.30
C LEU A 75 6.44 -10.33 15.52
N GLU A 76 7.34 -9.91 16.40
CA GLU A 76 7.57 -8.49 16.71
C GLU A 76 8.10 -7.71 15.51
N SER A 77 9.10 -8.23 14.80
CA SER A 77 9.63 -7.60 13.59
C SER A 77 8.58 -7.54 12.45
N LEU A 78 7.65 -8.51 12.39
CA LEU A 78 6.53 -8.44 11.45
C LEU A 78 5.51 -7.38 11.83
N HIS A 79 5.24 -7.20 13.13
CA HIS A 79 4.40 -6.11 13.62
C HIS A 79 5.00 -4.75 13.30
N GLU A 80 6.30 -4.56 13.54
CA GLU A 80 7.02 -3.33 13.19
C GLU A 80 6.98 -3.06 11.67
N LEU A 81 7.20 -4.10 10.86
CA LEU A 81 7.11 -4.02 9.41
C LEU A 81 5.71 -3.58 8.95
N LEU A 82 4.65 -4.16 9.51
CA LEU A 82 3.27 -3.81 9.19
C LEU A 82 2.94 -2.37 9.61
N GLU A 83 3.44 -1.90 10.76
CA GLU A 83 3.29 -0.49 11.16
C GLU A 83 4.00 0.47 10.18
N GLY A 84 5.19 0.08 9.71
CA GLY A 84 5.92 0.84 8.68
C GLY A 84 5.16 0.91 7.36
N ILE A 85 4.68 -0.23 6.86
CA ILE A 85 3.87 -0.30 5.63
C ILE A 85 2.60 0.53 5.78
N PHE A 86 1.91 0.41 6.92
CA PHE A 86 0.72 1.20 7.20
C PHE A 86 0.99 2.70 7.11
N GLY A 87 2.11 3.17 7.67
CA GLY A 87 2.48 4.59 7.65
C GLY A 87 2.88 5.11 6.26
N MET A 88 3.29 4.23 5.35
CA MET A 88 3.68 4.56 3.98
C MET A 88 2.60 4.30 2.93
N ARG A 89 1.44 3.75 3.33
CA ARG A 89 0.37 3.40 2.39
C ARG A 89 -0.12 4.62 1.63
N SER A 90 -0.47 4.42 0.37
CA SER A 90 -1.16 5.44 -0.42
C SER A 90 -2.67 5.34 -0.16
N ASP A 91 -3.26 6.37 0.44
CA ASP A 91 -4.71 6.44 0.66
C ASP A 91 -5.49 6.32 -0.66
N ASP A 92 -4.94 6.83 -1.74
CA ASP A 92 -5.55 6.77 -3.06
C ASP A 92 -5.55 5.35 -3.65
N ILE A 93 -4.47 4.55 -3.43
CA ILE A 93 -4.44 3.14 -3.85
C ILE A 93 -5.36 2.31 -2.97
N VAL A 94 -5.29 2.51 -1.64
CA VAL A 94 -6.14 1.81 -0.68
C VAL A 94 -7.62 2.09 -0.95
N GLY A 95 -7.96 3.32 -1.34
CA GLY A 95 -9.32 3.74 -1.69
C GLY A 95 -9.91 3.06 -2.93
N ILE A 96 -9.11 2.33 -3.73
CA ILE A 96 -9.61 1.51 -4.86
C ILE A 96 -10.39 0.29 -4.34
N TYR A 97 -10.04 -0.22 -3.16
CA TYR A 97 -10.60 -1.45 -2.62
C TYR A 97 -11.86 -1.18 -1.80
N ASN A 98 -12.90 -1.99 -2.03
CA ASN A 98 -14.07 -2.00 -1.15
C ASN A 98 -13.85 -2.93 0.05
N GLU A 99 -14.69 -2.81 1.08
CA GLU A 99 -14.56 -3.54 2.35
C GLU A 99 -14.62 -5.07 2.24
N THR A 100 -15.13 -5.62 1.13
CA THR A 100 -15.20 -7.07 0.89
C THR A 100 -14.03 -7.61 0.08
N ASP A 101 -13.16 -6.73 -0.41
CA ASP A 101 -11.92 -7.12 -1.08
C ASP A 101 -10.88 -7.54 -0.04
N GLY A 102 -10.30 -8.73 -0.19
CA GLY A 102 -9.25 -9.22 0.71
C GLY A 102 -7.97 -8.37 0.70
N ARG A 103 -7.86 -7.43 -0.24
CA ARG A 103 -6.77 -6.44 -0.35
C ARG A 103 -7.12 -5.11 0.32
N ALA A 104 -8.32 -4.93 0.86
CA ALA A 104 -8.68 -3.69 1.55
C ALA A 104 -7.87 -3.48 2.84
N ALA A 105 -7.68 -2.23 3.23
CA ALA A 105 -7.10 -1.91 4.54
C ALA A 105 -8.06 -2.39 5.64
N ARG A 106 -7.57 -3.24 6.55
CA ARG A 106 -8.35 -3.79 7.67
C ARG A 106 -8.46 -2.85 8.86
N HIS A 107 -7.53 -1.92 8.98
CA HIS A 107 -7.37 -1.03 10.13
C HIS A 107 -7.55 0.41 9.70
N HIS A 108 -8.40 1.15 10.43
CA HIS A 108 -8.68 2.54 10.11
C HIS A 108 -7.48 3.43 10.43
N ASP A 109 -6.91 3.24 11.62
CA ASP A 109 -5.77 4.00 12.13
C ASP A 109 -4.68 3.09 12.76
N HIS A 110 -3.57 3.72 13.19
CA HIS A 110 -2.47 3.02 13.85
C HIS A 110 -2.84 2.46 15.23
N TYR A 111 -3.87 2.99 15.90
CA TYR A 111 -4.30 2.48 17.21
C TYR A 111 -4.98 1.13 17.04
N ASP A 112 -5.84 0.98 16.04
CA ASP A 112 -6.48 -0.30 15.70
C ASP A 112 -5.45 -1.38 15.37
N LEU A 113 -4.46 -1.05 14.53
CA LEU A 113 -3.37 -1.97 14.17
C LEU A 113 -2.58 -2.42 15.40
N ARG A 114 -2.20 -1.47 16.27
CA ARG A 114 -1.45 -1.78 17.51
C ARG A 114 -2.28 -2.58 18.50
N ALA A 115 -3.59 -2.35 18.55
CA ALA A 115 -4.49 -3.11 19.39
C ALA A 115 -4.56 -4.57 18.91
N GLU A 116 -4.60 -4.83 17.59
CA GLU A 116 -4.50 -6.18 17.04
C GLU A 116 -3.15 -6.82 17.37
N HIS A 117 -2.03 -6.12 17.14
CA HIS A 117 -0.69 -6.61 17.48
C HIS A 117 -0.58 -7.02 18.96
N SER A 118 -1.19 -6.24 19.87
CA SER A 118 -1.21 -6.54 21.30
C SER A 118 -2.01 -7.81 21.61
N GLN A 119 -3.17 -7.98 20.97
CA GLN A 119 -4.00 -9.18 21.11
C GLN A 119 -3.27 -10.43 20.59
N GLU A 120 -2.57 -10.30 19.47
CA GLU A 120 -1.78 -11.36 18.86
C GLU A 120 -0.61 -11.81 19.75
N LYS A 121 0.13 -10.86 20.33
CA LYS A 121 1.19 -11.15 21.31
C LYS A 121 0.62 -11.91 22.53
N ALA A 122 -0.52 -11.47 23.05
CA ALA A 122 -1.20 -12.17 24.15
C ALA A 122 -1.66 -13.58 23.74
N PHE A 123 -2.20 -13.72 22.52
CA PHE A 123 -2.66 -14.99 21.98
C PHE A 123 -1.53 -16.01 21.87
N VAL A 124 -0.38 -15.66 21.27
CA VAL A 124 0.76 -16.60 21.16
C VAL A 124 1.45 -16.87 22.49
N THR A 125 1.33 -15.97 23.46
CA THR A 125 1.78 -16.22 24.83
C THR A 125 0.92 -17.30 25.49
N ALA A 126 -0.40 -17.27 25.27
CA ALA A 126 -1.34 -18.28 25.78
C ALA A 126 -1.31 -19.59 24.95
N HIS A 127 -0.96 -19.49 23.66
CA HIS A 127 -0.98 -20.57 22.67
C HIS A 127 0.33 -20.63 21.87
N PRO A 128 1.45 -21.07 22.47
CA PRO A 128 2.75 -21.10 21.80
C PRO A 128 2.76 -21.93 20.50
N GLU A 129 1.90 -22.94 20.40
CA GLU A 129 1.72 -23.77 19.21
C GLU A 129 1.21 -22.98 17.99
N ALA A 130 0.53 -21.86 18.21
CA ALA A 130 0.00 -21.01 17.16
C ALA A 130 1.05 -20.03 16.60
N HIS A 131 2.22 -19.92 17.22
CA HIS A 131 3.22 -18.91 16.88
C HIS A 131 3.68 -19.01 15.42
N SER A 132 3.95 -20.22 14.92
CA SER A 132 4.42 -20.41 13.53
C SER A 132 3.34 -20.04 12.51
N ALA A 133 2.08 -20.44 12.76
CA ALA A 133 0.96 -20.09 11.91
C ALA A 133 0.71 -18.58 11.88
N LEU A 134 0.77 -17.91 13.04
CA LEU A 134 0.57 -16.47 13.11
C LEU A 134 1.71 -15.69 12.45
N ARG A 135 2.97 -16.10 12.66
CA ARG A 135 4.13 -15.52 11.96
C ARG A 135 3.96 -15.64 10.44
N ASP A 136 3.65 -16.83 9.94
CA ASP A 136 3.52 -17.07 8.50
C ASP A 136 2.33 -16.26 7.93
N SER A 137 1.22 -16.13 8.67
CA SER A 137 0.09 -15.27 8.33
C SER A 137 0.50 -13.79 8.24
N LYS A 138 1.26 -13.28 9.21
CA LYS A 138 1.72 -11.88 9.24
C LYS A 138 2.74 -11.57 8.16
N CYS A 139 3.60 -12.53 7.81
CA CYS A 139 4.49 -12.39 6.67
C CYS A 139 3.72 -12.27 5.35
N PHE A 140 2.69 -13.11 5.16
CA PHE A 140 1.79 -13.02 4.01
C PHE A 140 1.05 -11.68 3.98
N GLU A 141 0.53 -11.22 5.12
CA GLU A 141 -0.12 -9.93 5.23
C GLU A 141 0.83 -8.78 4.84
N ALA A 142 2.06 -8.78 5.36
CA ALA A 142 3.05 -7.76 5.04
C ALA A 142 3.36 -7.73 3.54
N ALA A 143 3.51 -8.89 2.91
CA ALA A 143 3.70 -8.98 1.46
C ALA A 143 2.49 -8.47 0.67
N MET A 144 1.27 -8.83 1.08
CA MET A 144 0.05 -8.36 0.44
C MET A 144 -0.10 -6.84 0.56
N GLN A 145 0.14 -6.26 1.74
CA GLN A 145 0.08 -4.82 1.92
C GLN A 145 1.22 -4.11 1.16
N TRP A 146 2.43 -4.65 1.16
CA TRP A 146 3.54 -4.10 0.37
C TRP A 146 3.20 -4.04 -1.11
N VAL A 147 2.67 -5.13 -1.66
CA VAL A 147 2.29 -5.23 -3.08
C VAL A 147 1.05 -4.41 -3.40
N HIS A 148 0.08 -4.22 -2.49
CA HIS A 148 -1.21 -3.61 -2.84
C HIS A 148 -1.43 -2.21 -2.26
N HIS A 149 -0.74 -1.79 -1.22
CA HIS A 149 -1.01 -0.52 -0.53
C HIS A 149 0.06 0.54 -0.75
N LEU A 150 1.27 0.14 -1.13
CA LEU A 150 2.33 1.09 -1.48
C LEU A 150 2.24 1.51 -2.95
N SER A 151 2.70 2.73 -3.25
CA SER A 151 2.98 3.16 -4.63
C SER A 151 4.39 2.72 -5.03
N ASP A 152 4.64 2.53 -6.32
CA ASP A 152 5.99 2.31 -6.87
C ASP A 152 6.96 3.47 -6.55
N THR A 153 6.44 4.63 -6.14
CA THR A 153 7.23 5.79 -5.69
C THR A 153 7.47 5.83 -4.17
N ALA A 154 6.93 4.86 -3.42
CA ALA A 154 7.19 4.76 -1.99
C ALA A 154 8.70 4.62 -1.75
N PRO A 155 9.30 5.40 -0.83
CA PRO A 155 10.72 5.30 -0.54
C PRO A 155 11.08 3.85 -0.17
N ALA A 156 12.03 3.27 -0.89
CA ALA A 156 12.64 2.00 -0.52
C ALA A 156 13.64 2.22 0.63
N GLU A 157 13.17 2.73 1.76
CA GLU A 157 13.96 2.80 2.98
C GLU A 157 13.61 1.57 3.84
N TRP A 158 14.43 0.52 3.69
CA TRP A 158 14.40 -0.70 4.50
C TRP A 158 15.78 -0.92 5.13
#